data_AF-A0A4Q3S187-F1
#
_entry.id   AF-A0A4Q3S187-F1
#
_cell.length_a   1.000
_cell.length_b   1.000
_cell.length_c   1.000
_cell.angle_alpha   90.00
_cell.angle_beta   90.00
_cell.angle_gamma   90.00
#
_symmetry.space_group_name_H-M   'P 1'
#
loop_
_entity.id
_entity.type
_entity.pdbx_description
1 polymer ?
#
loop_
_entity_poly.entity_id
_entity_poly.type
_entity_poly.pdbx_seq_one_letter_code
_entity_poly.pdbx_strand_id
1 'polypeptide(L)'
;MIPLSQTTAVFGHPPLALADVPAGAVQTSPLVPGAQALEAQAPASLAEIVMLAPPATVERRGALAAALKALNPEGRLIAMAPKDKGGSRLAGDLALLGAPFNESAKRHHRICHVRRPADLTAVEAAIAEAAPRDLEGLGRTQPGIFSWDRVDAGTALLISRLPAFKGPGADFGCGIGLLAGKVLESPAVTSLALVDIDRRAIEAAKANVGDPRASFHWADLRGTEPPLADLEFVVMNPPFHDAGAEDRALGQVFIRRAAGALKKGGTCWLVANRHLPYEAVLGEHFKAVTPQGEAGGYKVYEARK
;
A
#
# COMPACT_ATOMS: atom_id res chain seq x y z
N MET A 1 24.83 -17.10 14.17
CA MET A 1 23.65 -17.83 13.67
C MET A 1 22.69 -17.90 14.84
N ILE A 2 21.63 -17.09 14.86
CA ILE A 2 20.61 -17.18 15.92
C ILE A 2 19.92 -18.54 15.70
N PRO A 3 19.83 -19.41 16.72
CA PRO A 3 19.14 -20.69 16.55
C PRO A 3 17.71 -20.43 16.09
N LEU A 4 17.20 -21.23 15.14
CA LEU A 4 15.84 -21.17 14.59
C LEU A 4 14.73 -21.10 15.68
N SER A 5 15.05 -21.48 16.92
CA SER A 5 14.19 -21.38 18.10
C SER A 5 13.98 -19.96 18.65
N GLN A 6 14.59 -18.91 18.09
CA GLN A 6 14.49 -17.54 18.60
C GLN A 6 14.14 -16.46 17.55
N THR A 7 13.97 -16.81 16.28
CA THR A 7 13.68 -15.80 15.25
C THR A 7 12.30 -15.20 15.46
N THR A 8 12.27 -13.88 15.68
CA THR A 8 11.05 -13.10 15.84
C THR A 8 10.84 -12.23 14.60
N ALA A 9 9.60 -12.10 14.15
CA ALA A 9 9.25 -11.15 13.10
C ALA A 9 8.21 -10.14 13.60
N VAL A 10 8.18 -9.00 12.93
CA VAL A 10 7.18 -7.96 13.13
C VAL A 10 6.49 -7.67 11.80
N PHE A 11 5.16 -7.47 11.85
CA PHE A 11 4.38 -7.06 10.71
C PHE A 11 3.74 -5.69 11.01
N GLY A 12 4.21 -4.68 10.29
CA GLY A 12 3.76 -3.30 10.40
C GLY A 12 4.47 -2.55 11.52
N HIS A 13 3.77 -1.57 12.10
CA HIS A 13 4.26 -0.78 13.23
C HIS A 13 3.33 -0.96 14.44
N PRO A 14 3.30 -2.14 15.08
CA PRO A 14 2.47 -2.35 16.27
C PRO A 14 2.85 -1.32 17.36
N PRO A 15 1.87 -0.71 18.05
CA PRO A 15 2.18 0.26 19.10
C PRO A 15 2.96 -0.41 20.25
N LEU A 16 4.15 0.10 20.56
CA LEU A 16 5.04 -0.45 21.60
C LEU A 16 4.40 -0.55 23.00
N ALA A 17 3.35 0.25 23.27
CA ALA A 17 2.61 0.18 24.53
C ALA A 17 1.65 -1.02 24.63
N LEU A 18 1.46 -1.77 23.54
CA LEU A 18 0.55 -2.91 23.43
C LEU A 18 1.29 -4.25 23.36
N ALA A 19 2.45 -4.30 22.73
CA ALA A 19 3.30 -5.49 22.69
C ALA A 19 4.76 -5.09 22.56
N ASP A 20 5.63 -5.88 23.19
CA ASP A 20 7.07 -5.76 23.02
C ASP A 20 7.49 -6.37 21.68
N VAL A 21 8.26 -5.62 20.89
CA VAL A 21 8.90 -6.14 19.67
C VAL A 21 10.39 -6.25 19.96
N PRO A 22 10.96 -7.46 20.01
CA PRO A 22 12.38 -7.65 20.29
C PRO A 22 13.27 -6.89 19.30
N ALA A 23 14.38 -6.34 19.81
CA ALA A 23 15.41 -5.78 18.94
C ALA A 23 15.93 -6.86 17.98
N GLY A 24 16.01 -6.53 16.69
CA GLY A 24 16.40 -7.47 15.64
C GLY A 24 15.26 -8.32 15.08
N ALA A 25 14.00 -8.07 15.46
CA ALA A 25 12.85 -8.69 14.80
C ALA A 25 12.84 -8.37 13.30
N VAL A 26 12.61 -9.39 12.47
CA VAL A 26 12.54 -9.24 11.01
C VAL A 26 11.26 -8.49 10.66
N GLN A 27 11.38 -7.30 10.07
CA GLN A 27 10.23 -6.58 9.54
C GLN A 27 9.72 -7.28 8.27
N THR A 28 8.42 -7.55 8.21
CA THR A 28 7.78 -8.33 7.15
C THR A 28 6.60 -7.65 6.46
N SER A 29 6.30 -6.40 6.82
CA SER A 29 5.20 -5.65 6.20
C SER A 29 5.49 -5.26 4.75
N PRO A 30 4.54 -5.42 3.81
CA PRO A 30 4.69 -4.89 2.46
C PRO A 30 4.68 -3.36 2.40
N LEU A 31 4.26 -2.67 3.47
CA LEU A 31 4.18 -1.21 3.58
C LEU A 31 5.43 -0.58 4.22
N VAL A 32 6.49 -1.36 4.43
CA VAL A 32 7.76 -0.87 4.98
C VAL A 32 8.89 -1.16 3.99
N PRO A 33 9.33 -0.17 3.19
CA PRO A 33 10.43 -0.34 2.25
C PRO A 33 11.66 -1.02 2.85
N GLY A 34 12.18 -2.03 2.15
CA GLY A 34 13.33 -2.83 2.59
C GLY A 34 12.98 -4.01 3.52
N ALA A 35 11.71 -4.17 3.89
CA ALA A 35 11.24 -5.34 4.65
C ALA A 35 11.29 -6.63 3.82
N GLN A 36 11.28 -7.77 4.51
CA GLN A 36 11.09 -9.06 3.86
C GLN A 36 9.61 -9.32 3.58
N ALA A 37 9.29 -10.23 2.67
CA ALA A 37 7.92 -10.68 2.46
C ALA A 37 7.54 -11.72 3.53
N LEU A 38 6.42 -11.51 4.24
CA LEU A 38 5.91 -12.49 5.21
C LEU A 38 5.56 -13.80 4.52
N GLU A 39 4.94 -13.73 3.35
CA GLU A 39 4.55 -14.85 2.50
C GLU A 39 5.74 -15.63 1.92
N ALA A 40 6.95 -15.05 1.93
CA ALA A 40 8.18 -15.70 1.49
C ALA A 40 8.99 -16.32 2.65
N GLN A 41 8.57 -16.14 3.91
CA GLN A 41 9.22 -16.79 5.03
C GLN A 41 9.07 -18.31 4.92
N ALA A 42 10.14 -19.04 5.24
CA ALA A 42 10.10 -20.50 5.23
C ALA A 42 9.02 -21.00 6.22
N PRO A 43 8.24 -22.04 5.86
CA PRO A 43 7.28 -22.63 6.79
C PRO A 43 7.97 -23.08 8.09
N ALA A 44 7.31 -22.88 9.23
CA ALA A 44 7.83 -23.28 10.54
C ALA A 44 9.22 -22.73 10.92
N SER A 45 9.57 -21.53 10.44
CA SER A 45 10.88 -20.89 10.68
C SER A 45 10.90 -19.83 11.79
N LEU A 46 9.74 -19.36 12.24
CA LEU A 46 9.62 -18.27 13.22
C LEU A 46 9.07 -18.77 14.56
N ALA A 47 9.61 -18.25 15.66
CA ALA A 47 9.14 -18.58 17.01
C ALA A 47 8.09 -17.58 17.53
N GLU A 48 8.16 -16.33 17.09
CA GLU A 48 7.19 -15.30 17.44
C GLU A 48 6.94 -14.34 16.26
N ILE A 49 5.69 -13.90 16.13
CA ILE A 49 5.32 -12.80 15.24
C ILE A 49 4.47 -11.80 16.01
N VAL A 50 4.85 -10.52 15.99
CA VAL A 50 4.01 -9.42 16.47
C VAL A 50 3.42 -8.69 15.28
N MET A 51 2.10 -8.63 15.19
CA MET A 51 1.41 -8.16 13.99
C MET A 51 0.41 -7.05 14.32
N LEU A 52 0.60 -5.89 13.69
CA LEU A 52 -0.50 -4.95 13.47
C LEU A 52 -1.26 -5.43 12.22
N ALA A 53 -2.38 -6.10 12.45
CA ALA A 53 -3.15 -6.75 11.41
C ALA A 53 -3.82 -5.71 10.49
N PRO A 54 -3.81 -5.91 9.16
CA PRO A 54 -4.33 -4.91 8.23
C PRO A 54 -5.87 -4.79 8.32
N PRO A 55 -6.44 -3.67 7.84
CA PRO A 55 -7.86 -3.37 8.05
C PRO A 55 -8.79 -4.14 7.10
N ALA A 56 -8.36 -4.43 5.87
CA ALA A 56 -9.19 -5.11 4.88
C ALA A 56 -9.33 -6.61 5.20
N THR A 57 -10.52 -7.18 5.08
CA THR A 57 -10.81 -8.54 5.57
C THR A 57 -9.99 -9.63 4.89
N VAL A 58 -9.97 -9.68 3.56
CA VAL A 58 -9.23 -10.72 2.82
C VAL A 58 -7.74 -10.57 3.05
N GLU A 59 -7.23 -9.34 3.02
CA GLU A 59 -5.84 -9.03 3.33
C GLU A 59 -5.45 -9.46 4.75
N ARG A 60 -6.28 -9.12 5.75
CA ARG A 60 -6.06 -9.48 7.15
C ARG A 60 -5.98 -10.97 7.34
N ARG A 61 -6.95 -11.71 6.79
CA ARG A 61 -6.98 -13.16 6.91
C ARG A 61 -5.77 -13.79 6.21
N GLY A 62 -5.40 -13.30 5.03
CA GLY A 62 -4.19 -13.72 4.32
C GLY A 62 -2.91 -13.46 5.12
N ALA A 63 -2.76 -12.29 5.73
CA ALA A 63 -1.61 -11.95 6.57
C ALA A 63 -1.53 -12.82 7.83
N LEU A 64 -2.66 -13.01 8.54
CA LEU A 64 -2.75 -13.91 9.69
C LEU A 64 -2.38 -15.35 9.29
N ALA A 65 -2.90 -15.84 8.17
CA ALA A 65 -2.61 -17.17 7.66
C ALA A 65 -1.12 -17.33 7.28
N ALA A 66 -0.53 -16.36 6.59
CA ALA A 66 0.90 -16.36 6.28
C ALA A 66 1.76 -16.38 7.55
N ALA A 67 1.40 -15.62 8.58
CA ALA A 67 2.05 -15.66 9.89
C ALA A 67 1.93 -17.04 10.55
N LEU A 68 0.74 -17.64 10.60
CA LEU A 68 0.53 -18.97 11.18
C LEU A 68 1.30 -20.08 10.43
N LYS A 69 1.45 -19.96 9.11
CA LYS A 69 2.26 -20.88 8.30
C LYS A 69 3.76 -20.74 8.61
N ALA A 70 4.25 -19.52 8.81
CA ALA A 70 5.65 -19.24 9.09
C ALA A 70 6.06 -19.60 10.52
N LEU A 71 5.12 -19.61 11.47
CA LEU A 71 5.38 -20.03 12.85
C LEU A 71 5.73 -21.52 12.94
N ASN A 72 6.69 -21.87 13.80
CA ASN A 72 6.96 -23.25 14.19
C ASN A 72 5.82 -23.81 15.09
N PRO A 73 5.75 -25.13 15.35
CA PRO A 73 4.66 -25.74 16.12
C PRO A 73 4.41 -25.11 17.50
N GLU A 74 5.46 -24.65 18.19
CA GLU A 74 5.39 -23.98 19.49
C GLU A 74 5.29 -22.46 19.38
N GLY A 75 5.24 -21.95 18.15
CA GLY A 75 5.28 -20.54 17.82
C GLY A 75 4.04 -19.79 18.31
N ARG A 76 4.21 -18.50 18.54
CA ARG A 76 3.15 -17.62 19.02
C ARG A 76 2.98 -16.40 18.10
N LEU A 77 1.74 -16.01 17.86
CA LEU A 77 1.38 -14.79 17.17
C LEU A 77 0.69 -13.85 18.16
N ILE A 78 1.17 -12.62 18.26
CA ILE A 78 0.47 -11.53 18.93
C ILE A 78 -0.11 -10.64 17.83
N ALA A 79 -1.37 -10.87 17.48
CA ALA A 79 -2.07 -10.09 16.48
C ALA A 79 -2.90 -8.99 17.15
N MET A 80 -2.84 -7.78 16.63
CA MET A 80 -3.64 -6.66 17.13
C MET A 80 -4.14 -5.79 15.99
N ALA A 81 -5.28 -5.14 16.20
CA ALA A 81 -5.77 -4.09 15.31
C ALA A 81 -6.67 -3.11 16.07
N PRO A 82 -6.77 -1.84 15.63
CA PRO A 82 -7.73 -0.89 16.17
C PRO A 82 -9.15 -1.45 16.05
N LYS A 83 -9.99 -1.22 17.06
CA LYS A 83 -11.35 -1.78 17.16
C LYS A 83 -12.21 -1.44 15.93
N ASP A 84 -12.08 -0.21 15.44
CA ASP A 84 -12.75 0.36 14.28
C ASP A 84 -12.06 -0.01 12.95
N LYS A 85 -10.77 -0.33 12.97
CA LYS A 85 -9.98 -0.75 11.79
C LYS A 85 -9.70 -2.27 11.80
N GLY A 86 -10.76 -3.06 11.84
CA GLY A 86 -10.68 -4.53 11.68
C GLY A 86 -10.47 -5.33 12.96
N GLY A 87 -10.08 -4.71 14.08
CA GLY A 87 -9.85 -5.40 15.36
C GLY A 87 -11.06 -6.13 15.89
N SER A 88 -12.28 -5.59 15.71
CA SER A 88 -13.52 -6.27 16.09
C SER A 88 -13.78 -7.58 15.35
N ARG A 89 -13.13 -7.82 14.20
CA ARG A 89 -13.26 -9.04 13.39
C ARG A 89 -12.11 -10.02 13.61
N LEU A 90 -11.08 -9.62 14.35
CA LEU A 90 -9.83 -10.37 14.48
C LEU A 90 -10.03 -11.77 15.08
N ALA A 91 -10.77 -11.88 16.18
CA ALA A 91 -11.11 -13.15 16.79
C ALA A 91 -11.89 -14.09 15.85
N GLY A 92 -12.82 -13.53 15.06
CA GLY A 92 -13.59 -14.30 14.08
C GLY A 92 -12.72 -14.82 12.94
N ASP A 93 -11.83 -13.99 12.40
CA ASP A 93 -10.89 -14.42 11.36
C ASP A 93 -9.94 -15.52 11.87
N LEU A 94 -9.46 -15.43 13.13
CA LEU A 94 -8.63 -16.47 13.75
C LEU A 94 -9.38 -17.79 13.98
N ALA A 95 -10.64 -17.71 14.40
CA ALA A 95 -11.49 -18.89 14.55
C ALA A 95 -11.72 -19.61 13.21
N LEU A 96 -11.92 -18.86 12.12
CA LEU A 96 -12.03 -19.42 10.76
C LEU A 96 -10.74 -20.12 10.30
N LEU A 97 -9.59 -19.67 10.78
CA LEU A 97 -8.29 -20.30 10.53
C LEU A 97 -8.02 -21.52 11.42
N GLY A 98 -8.96 -21.87 12.32
CA GLY A 98 -8.78 -22.97 13.29
C GLY A 98 -7.73 -22.69 14.36
N ALA A 99 -7.26 -21.44 14.47
CA ALA A 99 -6.17 -21.09 15.36
C ALA A 99 -6.69 -20.87 16.79
N PRO A 100 -6.15 -21.56 17.82
CA PRO A 100 -6.51 -21.29 19.21
C PRO A 100 -5.94 -19.95 19.67
N PHE A 101 -6.75 -19.13 20.35
CA PHE A 101 -6.35 -17.81 20.81
C PHE A 101 -6.99 -17.42 22.15
N ASN A 102 -6.34 -16.50 22.85
CA ASN A 102 -6.92 -15.71 23.92
C ASN A 102 -7.01 -14.25 23.47
N GLU A 103 -8.11 -13.57 23.81
CA GLU A 103 -8.36 -12.20 23.39
C GLU A 103 -8.40 -11.24 24.58
N SER A 104 -7.87 -10.04 24.36
CA SER A 104 -7.98 -8.90 25.26
C SER A 104 -8.22 -7.61 24.49
N ALA A 105 -8.50 -6.53 25.20
CA ALA A 105 -8.65 -5.19 24.63
C ALA A 105 -7.87 -4.16 25.45
N LYS A 106 -7.12 -3.28 24.77
CA LYS A 106 -6.32 -2.23 25.40
C LYS A 106 -6.16 -1.05 24.45
N ARG A 107 -6.29 0.19 24.94
CA ARG A 107 -6.12 1.45 24.17
C ARG A 107 -6.81 1.41 22.79
N HIS A 108 -8.10 1.08 22.76
CA HIS A 108 -8.91 0.96 21.54
C HIS A 108 -8.47 -0.12 20.54
N HIS A 109 -7.58 -1.04 20.91
CA HIS A 109 -7.20 -2.20 20.11
C HIS A 109 -7.81 -3.48 20.65
N ARG A 110 -8.11 -4.42 19.75
CA ARG A 110 -8.28 -5.83 20.08
C ARG A 110 -6.94 -6.53 19.89
N ILE A 111 -6.57 -7.38 20.83
CA ILE A 111 -5.28 -8.07 20.87
C ILE A 111 -5.56 -9.56 21.10
N CYS A 112 -5.08 -10.39 20.18
CA CYS A 112 -5.18 -11.84 20.26
C CYS A 112 -3.80 -12.46 20.43
N HIS A 113 -3.63 -13.28 21.46
CA HIS A 113 -2.48 -14.15 21.65
C HIS A 113 -2.83 -15.53 21.10
N VAL A 114 -2.17 -15.91 20.01
CA VAL A 114 -2.56 -17.02 19.14
C VAL A 114 -1.46 -18.07 19.12
N ARG A 115 -1.83 -19.35 19.13
CA ARG A 115 -0.91 -20.45 18.83
C ARG A 115 -1.17 -20.97 17.41
N ARG A 116 -0.12 -21.51 16.80
CA ARG A 116 -0.24 -22.16 15.49
C ARG A 116 -1.19 -23.37 15.58
N PRO A 117 -2.20 -23.48 14.70
CA PRO A 117 -3.04 -24.68 14.64
C PRO A 117 -2.25 -25.89 14.11
N ALA A 118 -2.63 -27.09 14.55
CA ALA A 118 -2.03 -28.33 14.06
C ALA A 118 -2.46 -28.64 12.61
N ASP A 119 -3.73 -28.41 12.28
CA ASP A 119 -4.26 -28.48 10.93
C ASP A 119 -4.12 -27.13 10.23
N LEU A 120 -3.46 -27.12 9.07
CA LEU A 120 -3.22 -25.91 8.28
C LEU A 120 -4.14 -25.78 7.07
N THR A 121 -5.14 -26.65 6.89
CA THR A 121 -6.03 -26.64 5.72
C THR A 121 -6.71 -25.28 5.52
N ALA A 122 -7.29 -24.70 6.59
CA ALA A 122 -7.91 -23.38 6.54
C ALA A 122 -6.90 -22.24 6.34
N VAL A 123 -5.68 -22.42 6.87
CA VAL A 123 -4.55 -21.48 6.69
C VAL A 123 -4.13 -21.43 5.22
N GLU A 124 -3.97 -22.58 4.57
CA GLU A 124 -3.61 -22.66 3.16
C GLU A 124 -4.69 -22.09 2.24
N ALA A 125 -5.96 -22.36 2.54
CA ALA A 125 -7.09 -21.79 1.82
C ALA A 125 -7.12 -20.25 1.89
N ALA A 126 -6.88 -19.68 3.08
CA ALA A 126 -6.83 -18.22 3.25
C ALA A 126 -5.62 -17.58 2.54
N ILE A 127 -4.48 -18.26 2.48
CA ILE A 127 -3.32 -17.81 1.70
C ILE A 127 -3.67 -17.78 0.20
N ALA A 128 -4.33 -18.82 -0.31
CA ALA A 128 -4.79 -18.85 -1.70
C ALA A 128 -5.83 -17.76 -1.99
N GLU A 129 -6.76 -17.51 -1.06
CA GLU A 129 -7.76 -16.43 -1.16
C GLU A 129 -7.11 -15.04 -1.24
N ALA A 130 -5.97 -14.82 -0.59
CA ALA A 130 -5.23 -13.56 -0.62
C ALA A 130 -4.15 -13.48 -1.72
N ALA A 131 -3.96 -14.54 -2.50
CA ALA A 131 -2.89 -14.62 -3.49
C ALA A 131 -3.12 -13.69 -4.69
N PRO A 132 -2.02 -13.22 -5.33
CA PRO A 132 -2.11 -12.47 -6.58
C PRO A 132 -2.71 -13.26 -7.73
N ARG A 133 -3.52 -12.55 -8.53
CA ARG A 133 -4.27 -13.07 -9.67
C ARG A 133 -4.37 -12.03 -10.77
N ASP A 134 -4.68 -12.47 -11.98
CA ASP A 134 -5.03 -11.58 -13.08
C ASP A 134 -6.55 -11.38 -13.09
N LEU A 135 -6.99 -10.13 -13.18
CA LEU A 135 -8.40 -9.77 -13.38
C LEU A 135 -8.57 -9.08 -14.73
N GLU A 136 -9.63 -9.43 -15.44
CA GLU A 136 -9.96 -8.82 -16.73
C GLU A 136 -10.12 -7.31 -16.58
N GLY A 137 -9.46 -6.55 -17.46
CA GLY A 137 -9.47 -5.08 -17.44
C GLY A 137 -8.58 -4.42 -16.37
N LEU A 138 -7.95 -5.18 -15.47
CA LEU A 138 -7.02 -4.66 -14.45
C LEU A 138 -5.60 -5.22 -14.57
N GLY A 139 -5.45 -6.44 -15.07
CA GLY A 139 -4.18 -7.18 -15.04
C GLY A 139 -3.92 -7.83 -13.69
N ARG A 140 -2.64 -8.04 -13.38
CA ARG A 140 -2.15 -8.61 -12.12
C ARG A 140 -2.50 -7.70 -10.95
N THR A 141 -3.09 -8.28 -9.91
CA THR A 141 -3.54 -7.58 -8.69
C THR A 141 -3.68 -8.56 -7.53
N GLN A 142 -3.90 -8.06 -6.31
CA GLN A 142 -4.20 -8.89 -5.14
C GLN A 142 -4.90 -8.13 -4.01
N PRO A 143 -5.66 -8.82 -3.13
CA PRO A 143 -6.21 -8.23 -1.92
C PRO A 143 -5.17 -7.47 -1.09
N GLY A 144 -5.56 -6.29 -0.62
CA GLY A 144 -4.71 -5.37 0.14
C GLY A 144 -4.12 -4.23 -0.69
N ILE A 145 -4.05 -4.37 -2.02
CA ILE A 145 -3.73 -3.25 -2.91
C ILE A 145 -4.96 -2.32 -3.04
N PHE A 146 -4.73 -1.02 -3.20
CA PHE A 146 -5.80 -0.05 -3.47
C PHE A 146 -6.62 -0.46 -4.70
N SER A 147 -7.95 -0.49 -4.54
CA SER A 147 -8.92 -0.85 -5.58
C SER A 147 -8.57 -2.17 -6.32
N TRP A 148 -8.06 -3.17 -5.60
CA TRP A 148 -7.51 -4.38 -6.22
C TRP A 148 -8.48 -5.18 -7.11
N ASP A 149 -9.79 -5.04 -6.92
CA ASP A 149 -10.84 -5.82 -7.60
C ASP A 149 -11.66 -5.02 -8.62
N ARG A 150 -11.36 -3.74 -8.83
CA ARG A 150 -12.09 -2.87 -9.77
C ARG A 150 -11.27 -1.65 -10.17
N VAL A 151 -11.64 -1.00 -11.26
CA VAL A 151 -11.06 0.32 -11.58
C VAL A 151 -11.66 1.37 -10.64
N ASP A 152 -10.81 2.11 -9.93
CA ASP A 152 -11.25 3.23 -9.09
C ASP A 152 -11.84 4.36 -9.95
N ALA A 153 -12.95 4.95 -9.48
CA ALA A 153 -13.65 6.00 -10.22
C ALA A 153 -12.84 7.29 -10.36
N GLY A 154 -12.03 7.64 -9.35
CA GLY A 154 -11.09 8.76 -9.42
C GLY A 154 -9.99 8.51 -10.44
N THR A 155 -9.36 7.32 -10.40
CA THR A 155 -8.38 6.88 -11.41
C THR A 155 -8.98 6.91 -12.82
N ALA A 156 -10.19 6.37 -13.02
CA ALA A 156 -10.87 6.37 -14.32
C ALA A 156 -11.11 7.80 -14.83
N LEU A 157 -11.57 8.70 -13.95
CA LEU A 157 -11.76 10.10 -14.29
C LEU A 157 -10.44 10.76 -14.67
N LEU A 158 -9.37 10.52 -13.91
CA LEU A 158 -8.04 11.06 -14.22
C LEU A 158 -7.58 10.60 -15.60
N ILE A 159 -7.61 9.29 -15.88
CA ILE A 159 -7.24 8.70 -17.18
C ILE A 159 -7.99 9.36 -18.33
N SER A 160 -9.29 9.64 -18.16
CA SER A 160 -10.12 10.28 -19.20
C SER A 160 -9.74 11.74 -19.51
N ARG A 161 -8.95 12.38 -18.64
CA ARG A 161 -8.55 13.79 -18.75
C ARG A 161 -7.06 13.98 -19.02
N LEU A 162 -6.24 12.94 -18.86
CA LEU A 162 -4.80 13.05 -19.08
C LEU A 162 -4.50 13.45 -20.53
N PRO A 163 -3.61 14.44 -20.75
CA PRO A 163 -3.12 14.78 -22.08
C PRO A 163 -2.07 13.75 -22.52
N ALA A 164 -1.62 13.86 -23.78
CA ALA A 164 -0.38 13.22 -24.19
C ALA A 164 0.81 13.92 -23.52
N PHE A 165 1.63 13.16 -22.80
CA PHE A 165 2.81 13.67 -22.11
C PHE A 165 4.09 13.56 -22.96
N LYS A 166 5.14 14.26 -22.53
CA LYS A 166 6.49 14.19 -23.14
C LYS A 166 7.59 14.32 -22.08
N GLY A 167 8.75 13.74 -22.38
CA GLY A 167 9.93 13.74 -21.52
C GLY A 167 9.80 12.87 -20.26
N PRO A 168 10.64 13.09 -19.23
CA PRO A 168 10.63 12.29 -18.01
C PRO A 168 9.45 12.65 -17.09
N GLY A 169 8.82 11.65 -16.49
CA GLY A 169 7.77 11.88 -15.49
C GLY A 169 7.71 10.82 -14.40
N ALA A 170 6.73 10.96 -13.51
CA ALA A 170 6.47 9.99 -12.44
C ALA A 170 4.97 9.74 -12.20
N ASP A 171 4.66 8.55 -11.68
CA ASP A 171 3.37 8.12 -11.17
C ASP A 171 3.50 7.89 -9.65
N PHE A 172 2.92 8.79 -8.85
CA PHE A 172 3.05 8.79 -7.39
C PHE A 172 1.85 8.09 -6.74
N GLY A 173 2.12 7.01 -6.01
CA GLY A 173 1.07 6.08 -5.56
C GLY A 173 0.54 5.27 -6.73
N CYS A 174 1.46 4.66 -7.49
CA CYS A 174 1.14 4.08 -8.80
C CYS A 174 0.14 2.90 -8.74
N GLY A 175 -0.05 2.29 -7.56
CA GLY A 175 -0.88 1.11 -7.41
C GLY A 175 -0.43 0.01 -8.37
N ILE A 176 -1.37 -0.60 -9.08
CA ILE A 176 -1.10 -1.65 -10.08
C ILE A 176 -0.64 -1.10 -11.46
N GLY A 177 -0.40 0.22 -11.59
CA GLY A 177 0.16 0.82 -12.80
C GLY A 177 -0.86 1.29 -13.86
N LEU A 178 -2.13 1.51 -13.52
CA LEU A 178 -3.16 1.94 -14.48
C LEU A 178 -2.86 3.32 -15.10
N LEU A 179 -2.43 4.30 -14.30
CA LEU A 179 -2.07 5.63 -14.79
C LEU A 179 -0.83 5.55 -15.68
N ALA A 180 0.19 4.79 -15.25
CA ALA A 180 1.38 4.55 -16.03
C ALA A 180 1.09 3.94 -17.41
N GLY A 181 0.20 2.94 -17.49
CA GLY A 181 -0.23 2.36 -18.77
C GLY A 181 -0.76 3.43 -19.73
N LYS A 182 -1.63 4.33 -19.24
CA LYS A 182 -2.17 5.44 -20.06
C LYS A 182 -1.08 6.44 -20.47
N VAL A 183 -0.22 6.84 -19.55
CA VAL A 183 0.86 7.82 -19.79
C VAL A 183 1.82 7.31 -20.88
N LEU A 184 2.15 6.03 -20.84
CA LEU A 184 3.12 5.41 -21.74
C LEU A 184 2.58 5.16 -23.16
N GLU A 185 1.27 5.33 -23.40
CA GLU A 185 0.74 5.39 -24.78
C GLU A 185 1.39 6.51 -25.60
N SER A 186 1.89 7.57 -24.96
CA SER A 186 2.63 8.63 -25.64
C SER A 186 4.07 8.19 -25.93
N PRO A 187 4.51 8.14 -27.21
CA PRO A 187 5.89 7.82 -27.56
C PRO A 187 6.88 8.94 -27.18
N ALA A 188 6.38 10.15 -26.87
CA ALA A 188 7.21 11.27 -26.48
C ALA A 188 7.65 11.21 -25.00
N VAL A 189 7.06 10.33 -24.19
CA VAL A 189 7.53 10.05 -22.83
C VAL A 189 8.86 9.31 -22.91
N THR A 190 9.90 9.84 -22.26
CA THR A 190 11.26 9.29 -22.32
C THR A 190 11.57 8.36 -21.15
N SER A 191 10.95 8.59 -19.99
CA SER A 191 11.04 7.72 -18.82
C SER A 191 9.85 7.96 -17.89
N LEU A 192 9.45 6.92 -17.14
CA LEU A 192 8.40 7.02 -16.14
C LEU A 192 8.82 6.30 -14.85
N ALA A 193 8.89 7.03 -13.74
CA ALA A 193 9.11 6.46 -12.41
C ALA A 193 7.77 6.14 -11.73
N LEU A 194 7.50 4.88 -11.47
CA LEU A 194 6.35 4.42 -10.69
C LEU A 194 6.79 4.24 -9.24
N VAL A 195 6.13 4.94 -8.31
CA VAL A 195 6.50 4.94 -6.89
C VAL A 195 5.29 4.54 -6.06
N ASP A 196 5.45 3.55 -5.19
CA ASP A 196 4.42 3.14 -4.23
C ASP A 196 5.05 2.63 -2.93
N ILE A 197 4.34 2.84 -1.82
CA ILE A 197 4.71 2.34 -0.49
C ILE A 197 4.47 0.84 -0.37
N ASP A 198 3.54 0.28 -1.16
CA ASP A 198 3.16 -1.12 -1.10
C ASP A 198 4.00 -1.95 -2.08
N ARG A 199 4.85 -2.83 -1.53
CA ARG A 199 5.62 -3.80 -2.31
C ARG A 199 4.75 -4.58 -3.30
N ARG A 200 3.54 -4.98 -2.87
CA ARG A 200 2.62 -5.79 -3.69
C ARG A 200 2.10 -4.99 -4.89
N ALA A 201 1.83 -3.70 -4.69
CA ALA A 201 1.45 -2.79 -5.77
C ALA A 201 2.58 -2.67 -6.79
N ILE A 202 3.83 -2.50 -6.33
CA ILE A 202 5.01 -2.47 -7.20
C ILE A 202 5.18 -3.77 -7.99
N GLU A 203 5.06 -4.94 -7.36
CA GLU A 203 5.17 -6.22 -8.08
C GLU A 203 4.03 -6.41 -9.10
N ALA A 204 2.81 -5.97 -8.77
CA ALA A 204 1.69 -5.95 -9.71
C ALA A 204 1.95 -4.99 -10.89
N ALA A 205 2.43 -3.77 -10.61
CA ALA A 205 2.77 -2.79 -11.63
C ALA A 205 3.87 -3.28 -12.57
N LYS A 206 4.89 -3.98 -12.07
CA LYS A 206 5.92 -4.62 -12.91
C LYS A 206 5.34 -5.65 -13.88
N ALA A 207 4.36 -6.44 -13.42
CA ALA A 207 3.68 -7.41 -14.28
C ALA A 207 2.76 -6.75 -15.31
N ASN A 208 2.12 -5.63 -14.95
CA ASN A 208 1.16 -4.93 -15.80
C ASN A 208 1.79 -3.95 -16.79
N VAL A 209 2.93 -3.35 -16.43
CA VAL A 209 3.61 -2.31 -17.20
C VAL A 209 4.92 -2.87 -17.76
N GLY A 210 4.81 -3.60 -18.88
CA GLY A 210 5.96 -4.19 -19.59
C GLY A 210 6.75 -3.21 -20.47
N ASP A 211 6.67 -1.90 -20.22
CA ASP A 211 7.33 -0.88 -21.03
C ASP A 211 8.77 -0.62 -20.54
N PRO A 212 9.79 -0.64 -21.42
CA PRO A 212 11.19 -0.45 -21.03
C PRO A 212 11.50 0.96 -20.49
N ARG A 213 10.61 1.94 -20.67
CA ARG A 213 10.74 3.30 -20.13
C ARG A 213 10.31 3.39 -18.65
N ALA A 214 9.68 2.35 -18.12
CA ALA A 214 9.19 2.29 -16.75
C ALA A 214 10.31 1.88 -15.76
N SER A 215 10.39 2.57 -14.63
CA SER A 215 11.20 2.20 -13.47
C SER A 215 10.32 2.13 -12.23
N PHE A 216 10.58 1.18 -11.34
CA PHE A 216 9.68 0.85 -10.23
C PHE A 216 10.39 1.03 -8.89
N HIS A 217 9.77 1.78 -7.98
CA HIS A 217 10.36 2.19 -6.71
C HIS A 217 9.44 1.83 -5.55
N TRP A 218 9.82 0.82 -4.76
CA TRP A 218 9.18 0.54 -3.49
C TRP A 218 9.69 1.53 -2.43
N ALA A 219 8.96 2.63 -2.23
CA ALA A 219 9.44 3.75 -1.43
C ALA A 219 8.29 4.54 -0.79
N ASP A 220 8.62 5.23 0.31
CA ASP A 220 7.70 6.13 0.98
C ASP A 220 7.88 7.57 0.46
N LEU A 221 6.87 8.10 -0.23
CA LEU A 221 6.89 9.47 -0.75
C LEU A 221 6.91 10.56 0.33
N ARG A 222 6.73 10.20 1.61
CA ARG A 222 7.00 11.09 2.76
C ARG A 222 8.50 11.30 3.01
N GLY A 223 9.33 10.37 2.53
CA GLY A 223 10.78 10.45 2.59
C GLY A 223 11.39 11.17 1.38
N THR A 224 12.72 11.03 1.25
CA THR A 224 13.51 11.65 0.18
C THR A 224 13.77 10.72 -1.01
N GLU A 225 13.51 9.42 -0.86
CA GLU A 225 13.74 8.39 -1.88
C GLU A 225 12.45 8.08 -2.66
N PRO A 226 12.55 7.74 -3.97
CA PRO A 226 13.72 7.95 -4.82
C PRO A 226 13.97 9.45 -5.05
N PRO A 227 15.22 9.91 -5.27
CA PRO A 227 15.59 11.32 -5.39
C PRO A 227 15.22 11.87 -6.79
N LEU A 228 13.94 11.85 -7.12
CA LEU A 228 13.42 12.34 -8.40
C LEU A 228 13.48 13.87 -8.47
N ALA A 229 13.97 14.37 -9.61
CA ALA A 229 14.13 15.78 -9.93
C ALA A 229 13.99 16.01 -11.44
N ASP A 230 13.84 17.28 -11.82
CA ASP A 230 13.75 17.75 -13.21
C ASP A 230 12.69 17.06 -14.09
N LEU A 231 11.61 16.58 -13.47
CA LEU A 231 10.50 15.94 -14.17
C LEU A 231 9.67 16.96 -14.97
N GLU A 232 9.21 16.57 -16.15
CA GLU A 232 8.25 17.33 -16.97
C GLU A 232 6.83 17.22 -16.40
N PHE A 233 6.49 16.05 -15.86
CA PHE A 233 5.16 15.80 -15.32
C PHE A 233 5.16 14.80 -14.16
N VAL A 234 4.13 14.91 -13.32
CA VAL A 234 3.77 13.91 -12.30
C VAL A 234 2.27 13.62 -12.46
N VAL A 235 1.88 12.35 -12.42
CA VAL A 235 0.48 11.92 -12.30
C VAL A 235 0.26 11.27 -10.94
N MET A 236 -0.92 11.43 -10.34
CA MET A 236 -1.25 10.71 -9.10
C MET A 236 -2.75 10.64 -8.81
N ASN A 237 -3.15 9.54 -8.19
CA ASN A 237 -4.36 9.43 -7.38
C ASN A 237 -3.91 9.26 -5.92
N PRO A 238 -3.68 10.36 -5.17
CA PRO A 238 -3.18 10.27 -3.79
C PRO A 238 -4.08 9.37 -2.93
N PRO A 239 -3.56 8.71 -1.89
CA PRO A 239 -4.40 7.91 -1.00
C PRO A 239 -5.49 8.78 -0.37
N PHE A 240 -6.74 8.36 -0.54
CA PHE A 240 -7.91 9.02 0.02
C PHE A 240 -8.73 8.00 0.82
N HIS A 241 -8.79 8.18 2.13
CA HIS A 241 -9.85 7.59 2.92
C HIS A 241 -10.58 8.68 3.69
N ASP A 242 -11.86 8.43 3.95
CA ASP A 242 -12.76 9.28 4.74
C ASP A 242 -12.38 9.26 6.25
N ALA A 243 -11.10 9.00 6.56
CA ALA A 243 -10.60 8.60 7.87
C ALA A 243 -9.60 9.64 8.43
N GLY A 244 -10.09 10.85 8.68
CA GLY A 244 -9.45 11.80 9.61
C GLY A 244 -8.34 12.70 9.05
N ALA A 245 -7.66 13.41 9.94
CA ALA A 245 -6.68 14.45 9.60
C ALA A 245 -5.37 13.89 8.97
N GLU A 246 -5.07 12.61 9.22
CA GLU A 246 -3.83 11.95 8.79
C GLU A 246 -3.79 11.76 7.27
N ASP A 247 -4.91 11.35 6.65
CA ASP A 247 -5.01 11.16 5.20
C ASP A 247 -4.92 12.49 4.43
N ARG A 248 -5.47 13.58 5.00
CA ARG A 248 -5.34 14.93 4.43
C ARG A 248 -3.89 15.40 4.43
N ALA A 249 -3.18 15.19 5.53
CA ALA A 249 -1.77 15.53 5.63
C ALA A 249 -0.93 14.74 4.62
N LEU A 250 -1.27 13.46 4.38
CA LEU A 250 -0.58 12.61 3.43
C LEU A 250 -0.72 13.11 1.98
N GLY A 251 -1.93 13.46 1.55
CA GLY A 251 -2.12 14.01 0.21
C GLY A 251 -1.40 15.34 -0.01
N GLN A 252 -1.32 16.20 1.02
CA GLN A 252 -0.51 17.42 0.95
C GLN A 252 0.99 17.11 0.83
N VAL A 253 1.49 16.05 1.49
CA VAL A 253 2.88 15.60 1.33
C VAL A 253 3.13 15.17 -0.12
N PHE A 254 2.21 14.43 -0.73
CA PHE A 254 2.33 14.03 -2.14
C PHE A 254 2.40 15.25 -3.08
N ILE A 255 1.53 16.25 -2.85
CA ILE A 255 1.52 17.51 -3.63
C ILE A 255 2.86 18.25 -3.49
N ARG A 256 3.38 18.37 -2.26
CA ARG A 256 4.71 18.95 -2.01
C ARG A 256 5.83 18.17 -2.68
N ARG A 257 5.77 16.85 -2.62
CA ARG A 257 6.77 15.97 -3.24
C ARG A 257 6.76 16.12 -4.76
N ALA A 258 5.58 16.20 -5.38
CA ALA A 258 5.42 16.41 -6.81
C ALA A 258 5.97 17.79 -7.22
N ALA A 259 5.61 18.85 -6.49
CA ALA A 259 6.15 20.18 -6.74
C ALA A 259 7.68 20.22 -6.61
N GLY A 260 8.26 19.51 -5.63
CA GLY A 260 9.71 19.39 -5.46
C GLY A 260 10.42 18.67 -6.61
N ALA A 261 9.82 17.63 -7.17
CA ALA A 261 10.42 16.81 -8.24
C ALA A 261 10.29 17.42 -9.65
N LEU A 262 9.32 18.32 -9.87
CA LEU A 262 9.09 18.94 -11.17
C LEU A 262 10.13 20.02 -11.51
N LYS A 263 10.50 20.13 -12.78
CA LYS A 263 11.24 21.30 -13.29
C LYS A 263 10.33 22.54 -13.39
N LYS A 264 10.92 23.70 -13.65
CA LYS A 264 10.15 24.92 -13.96
C LYS A 264 9.25 24.70 -15.19
N GLY A 265 7.95 24.99 -15.07
CA GLY A 265 6.96 24.80 -16.13
C GLY A 265 6.39 23.38 -16.22
N GLY A 266 6.90 22.42 -15.44
CA GLY A 266 6.36 21.07 -15.35
C GLY A 266 4.98 21.02 -14.70
N THR A 267 4.23 19.95 -14.95
CA THR A 267 2.82 19.83 -14.54
C THR A 267 2.54 18.63 -13.65
N CYS A 268 1.81 18.85 -12.56
CA CYS A 268 1.21 17.81 -11.76
C CYS A 268 -0.24 17.60 -12.17
N TRP A 269 -0.62 16.36 -12.50
CA TRP A 269 -1.98 15.95 -12.77
C TRP A 269 -2.46 15.07 -11.64
N LEU A 270 -3.49 15.51 -10.92
CA LEU A 270 -4.04 14.74 -9.81
C LEU A 270 -5.56 14.69 -9.84
N VAL A 271 -6.12 13.61 -9.31
CA VAL A 271 -7.52 13.54 -8.93
C VAL A 271 -7.65 13.64 -7.43
N ALA A 272 -8.70 14.27 -6.93
CA ALA A 272 -9.03 14.32 -5.52
C ALA A 272 -10.54 14.27 -5.28
N ASN A 273 -10.94 13.81 -4.10
CA ASN A 273 -12.32 13.97 -3.65
C ASN A 273 -12.68 15.46 -3.56
N ARG A 274 -13.88 15.82 -4.04
CA ARG A 274 -14.37 17.22 -4.13
C ARG A 274 -14.34 17.97 -2.80
N HIS A 275 -14.51 17.26 -1.68
CA HIS A 275 -14.56 17.86 -0.35
C HIS A 275 -13.16 18.11 0.27
N LEU A 276 -12.08 17.67 -0.37
CA LEU A 276 -10.73 17.83 0.16
C LEU A 276 -10.15 19.19 -0.25
N PRO A 277 -9.60 19.98 0.70
CA PRO A 277 -9.16 21.34 0.46
C PRO A 277 -7.73 21.37 -0.12
N TYR A 278 -7.53 20.79 -1.31
CA TYR A 278 -6.21 20.76 -1.94
C TYR A 278 -5.86 22.04 -2.68
N GLU A 279 -6.82 22.89 -2.97
CA GLU A 279 -6.59 24.19 -3.63
C GLU A 279 -5.59 25.06 -2.87
N ALA A 280 -5.61 25.01 -1.54
CA ALA A 280 -4.67 25.77 -0.71
C ALA A 280 -3.21 25.32 -0.93
N VAL A 281 -2.92 24.03 -0.71
CA VAL A 281 -1.56 23.49 -0.90
C VAL A 281 -1.12 23.53 -2.37
N LEU A 282 -2.05 23.39 -3.32
CA LEU A 282 -1.73 23.54 -4.74
C LEU A 282 -1.35 24.99 -5.05
N GLY A 283 -2.10 25.98 -4.53
CA GLY A 283 -1.79 27.40 -4.72
C GLY A 283 -0.49 27.86 -4.05
N GLU A 284 -0.06 27.21 -2.98
CA GLU A 284 1.23 27.47 -2.32
C GLU A 284 2.43 27.01 -3.16
N HIS A 285 2.28 25.91 -3.91
CA HIS A 285 3.39 25.23 -4.57
C HIS A 285 3.42 25.35 -6.10
N PHE A 286 2.32 25.75 -6.72
CA PHE A 286 2.17 25.86 -8.17
C PHE A 286 1.71 27.26 -8.56
N LYS A 287 2.19 27.75 -9.71
CA LYS A 287 1.84 29.08 -10.24
C LYS A 287 0.43 29.15 -10.80
N ALA A 288 -0.07 28.04 -11.32
CA ALA A 288 -1.41 27.94 -11.88
C ALA A 288 -2.01 26.58 -11.55
N VAL A 289 -3.28 26.57 -11.16
CA VAL A 289 -4.06 25.36 -10.83
C VAL A 289 -5.36 25.43 -11.61
N THR A 290 -5.52 24.53 -12.59
CA THR A 290 -6.65 24.52 -13.52
C THR A 290 -7.47 23.25 -13.30
N PRO A 291 -8.77 23.36 -12.97
CA PRO A 291 -9.67 22.20 -12.97
C PRO A 291 -9.83 21.65 -14.38
N GLN A 292 -9.66 20.34 -14.55
CA GLN A 292 -9.77 19.63 -15.84
C GLN A 292 -11.06 18.80 -15.94
N GLY A 293 -11.96 18.95 -14.97
CA GLY A 293 -13.26 18.32 -14.92
C GLY A 293 -13.57 17.70 -13.56
N GLU A 294 -14.84 17.40 -13.36
CA GLU A 294 -15.34 16.71 -12.16
C GLU A 294 -16.44 15.72 -12.53
N ALA A 295 -16.48 14.59 -11.82
CA ALA A 295 -17.53 13.58 -11.96
C ALA A 295 -17.50 12.65 -10.73
N GLY A 296 -18.67 12.12 -10.33
CA GLY A 296 -18.75 11.07 -9.30
C GLY A 296 -18.17 11.45 -7.94
N GLY A 297 -18.16 12.74 -7.57
CA GLY A 297 -17.55 13.22 -6.33
C GLY A 297 -16.05 13.50 -6.40
N TYR A 298 -15.42 13.30 -7.56
CA TYR A 298 -14.01 13.57 -7.82
C TYR A 298 -13.80 14.82 -8.68
N LYS A 299 -12.65 15.46 -8.53
CA LYS A 299 -12.20 16.61 -9.33
C LYS A 299 -10.76 16.37 -9.78
N VAL A 300 -10.48 16.64 -11.05
CA VAL A 300 -9.15 16.55 -11.64
C VAL A 300 -8.53 17.94 -11.74
N TYR A 301 -7.26 18.04 -11.39
CA TYR A 301 -6.47 19.25 -11.48
C TYR A 301 -5.24 19.04 -12.37
N GLU A 302 -4.95 20.04 -13.19
CA GLU A 302 -3.60 20.31 -13.69
C GLU A 302 -3.01 21.45 -12.86
N ALA A 303 -1.84 21.23 -12.25
CA ALA A 303 -1.11 22.24 -11.51
C ALA A 303 0.29 22.46 -12.12
N ARG A 304 0.64 23.71 -12.46
CA ARG A 304 1.87 24.06 -13.20
C ARG A 304 2.87 24.84 -12.35
N LYS A 305 4.13 24.39 -12.33
CA LYS A 305 5.23 24.98 -11.53
C LYS A 305 5.86 26.23 -12.14
#